data_AF-A0A2D5AR32-F1
#
_entry.id   AF-A0A2D5AR32-F1
#
_cell.length_a   1.000
_cell.length_b   1.000
_cell.length_c   1.000
_cell.angle_alpha   90.00
_cell.angle_beta   90.00
_cell.angle_gamma   90.00
#
_symmetry.space_group_name_H-M   'P 1'
#
loop_
_entity.id
_entity.type
_entity.pdbx_description
1 polymer ?
#
loop_
_entity_poly.entity_id
_entity_poly.type
_entity_poly.pdbx_seq_one_letter_code
_entity_poly.pdbx_strand_id
1 'polypeptide(L)'
;MSDEKPDLVDVQIDGEWHQFPKGTRMIEACRQASVEVPHYCYHPKLTSPGNCRMCLVEMGMPPRPHPGEDNPEPDEDGHLPISWMPRPVIACANTVAPNMGIRTNSELTKDCREGVMELLLANHPLDCPICDQAGECTLQEFSVEHGQGESHFREQKVKKPKNVDVGPRIRLDDERCIMCSRCVRFTDEIADDPVLGFTDR
;
A
#
# COMPACT_ATOMS: atom_id res chain seq x y z
N MET A 1 7.17 35.72 -1.68
CA MET A 1 6.92 34.37 -2.23
C MET A 1 5.45 34.15 -2.03
N SER A 2 4.70 34.10 -3.12
CA SER A 2 3.24 34.22 -3.15
C SER A 2 2.58 33.14 -2.28
N ASP A 3 1.79 33.55 -1.29
CA ASP A 3 0.85 32.69 -0.56
C ASP A 3 -0.28 32.26 -1.52
N GLU A 4 -0.01 31.29 -2.38
CA GLU A 4 -1.07 30.57 -3.08
C GLU A 4 -1.74 29.62 -2.08
N LYS A 5 -3.00 29.90 -1.75
CA LYS A 5 -3.82 28.98 -0.95
C LYS A 5 -3.79 27.60 -1.62
N PRO A 6 -3.56 26.51 -0.88
CA PRO A 6 -3.56 25.17 -1.47
C PRO A 6 -4.93 24.89 -2.10
N ASP A 7 -4.93 24.41 -3.35
CA ASP A 7 -6.12 23.89 -4.04
C ASP A 7 -6.57 22.62 -3.28
N LEU A 8 -7.58 22.75 -2.42
CA LEU A 8 -8.10 21.67 -1.58
C LEU A 8 -9.17 20.88 -2.34
N VAL A 9 -9.19 19.56 -2.12
CA VAL A 9 -10.20 18.67 -2.69
C VAL A 9 -10.89 17.89 -1.58
N ASP A 10 -12.21 17.79 -1.65
CA ASP A 10 -13.03 17.00 -0.73
C ASP A 10 -12.97 15.52 -1.09
N VAL A 11 -12.68 14.69 -0.09
CA VAL A 11 -12.50 13.24 -0.20
C VAL A 11 -13.17 12.57 0.98
N GLN A 12 -13.97 11.54 0.71
CA GLN A 12 -14.56 10.70 1.74
C GLN A 12 -13.62 9.55 2.09
N ILE A 13 -13.30 9.39 3.37
CA ILE A 13 -12.50 8.28 3.91
C ILE A 13 -13.36 7.53 4.93
N ASP A 14 -13.66 6.26 4.65
CA ASP A 14 -14.47 5.38 5.50
C ASP A 14 -15.83 5.97 5.94
N GLY A 15 -16.40 6.87 5.11
CA GLY A 15 -17.68 7.55 5.34
C GLY A 15 -17.56 8.99 5.85
N GLU A 16 -16.38 9.42 6.27
CA GLU A 16 -16.13 10.78 6.77
C GLU A 16 -15.48 11.66 5.69
N TRP A 17 -15.98 12.89 5.51
CA TRP A 17 -15.47 13.84 4.52
C TRP A 17 -14.33 14.67 5.09
N HIS A 18 -13.24 14.77 4.32
CA HIS A 18 -12.04 15.54 4.66
C HIS A 18 -11.53 16.32 3.46
N GLN A 19 -10.78 17.39 3.74
CA GLN A 19 -10.14 18.22 2.73
C GLN A 19 -8.64 17.99 2.70
N PHE A 20 -8.11 17.74 1.50
CA PHE A 20 -6.69 17.52 1.29
C PHE A 20 -6.15 18.40 0.16
N PRO A 21 -4.88 18.81 0.20
CA PRO A 21 -4.25 19.44 -0.94
C PRO A 21 -4.29 18.52 -2.17
N LYS A 22 -4.61 19.09 -3.33
CA LYS A 22 -4.57 18.38 -4.61
C LYS A 22 -3.19 17.77 -4.86
N GLY A 23 -3.18 16.53 -5.33
CA GLY A 23 -1.94 15.76 -5.54
C GLY A 23 -1.47 15.00 -4.30
N THR A 24 -2.14 15.13 -3.14
CA THR A 24 -1.88 14.27 -1.98
C THR A 24 -2.13 12.80 -2.37
N ARG A 25 -1.21 11.90 -2.01
CA ARG A 25 -1.37 10.46 -2.24
C ARG A 25 -2.48 9.92 -1.34
N MET A 26 -3.28 8.97 -1.83
CA MET A 26 -4.38 8.39 -1.05
C MET A 26 -3.90 7.84 0.30
N ILE A 27 -2.73 7.17 0.34
CA ILE A 27 -2.15 6.66 1.59
C ILE A 27 -1.85 7.76 2.62
N GLU A 28 -1.44 8.94 2.14
CA GLU A 28 -1.15 10.08 3.02
C GLU A 28 -2.43 10.78 3.47
N ALA A 29 -3.44 10.83 2.60
CA ALA A 29 -4.77 11.33 2.96
C ALA A 29 -5.41 10.46 4.05
N CYS A 30 -5.38 9.13 3.90
CA CYS A 30 -5.81 8.20 4.96
C CYS A 30 -5.04 8.44 6.26
N ARG A 31 -3.71 8.56 6.20
CA ARG A 31 -2.89 8.82 7.39
C ARG A 31 -3.25 10.15 8.07
N GLN A 32 -3.51 11.22 7.31
CA GLN A 32 -3.95 12.51 7.85
C GLN A 32 -5.35 12.44 8.48
N ALA A 33 -6.21 11.55 8.00
CA ALA A 33 -7.49 11.21 8.63
C ALA A 33 -7.36 10.19 9.78
N SER A 34 -6.14 9.90 10.25
CA SER A 34 -5.87 8.90 11.31
C SER A 34 -6.28 7.46 10.95
N VAL A 35 -6.39 7.16 9.66
CA VAL A 35 -6.65 5.82 9.13
C VAL A 35 -5.35 5.25 8.55
N GLU A 36 -4.85 4.17 9.13
CA GLU A 36 -3.63 3.52 8.67
C GLU A 36 -3.92 2.52 7.54
N VAL A 37 -3.16 2.63 6.44
CA VAL A 37 -3.22 1.69 5.32
C VAL A 37 -1.95 0.84 5.36
N PRO A 38 -2.04 -0.50 5.51
CA PRO A 38 -0.88 -1.37 5.64
C PRO A 38 -0.05 -1.37 4.37
N HIS A 39 1.28 -1.34 4.51
CA HIS A 39 2.20 -1.23 3.38
C HIS A 39 3.61 -1.72 3.69
N TYR A 40 4.29 -2.31 2.69
CA TYR A 40 5.69 -2.73 2.82
C TYR A 40 6.67 -1.96 1.93
N CYS A 41 6.30 -1.69 0.67
CA CYS A 41 7.22 -1.00 -0.24
C CYS A 41 7.19 0.52 -0.07
N TYR A 42 6.05 1.07 0.37
CA TYR A 42 5.90 2.51 0.53
C TYR A 42 6.82 3.04 1.65
N HIS A 43 7.37 4.23 1.42
CA HIS A 43 8.07 5.03 2.40
C HIS A 43 7.98 6.50 1.97
N PRO A 44 7.63 7.47 2.85
CA PRO A 44 7.37 8.86 2.44
C PRO A 44 8.55 9.56 1.75
N LYS A 45 9.78 9.15 2.07
CA LYS A 45 11.02 9.72 1.49
C LYS A 45 11.53 8.99 0.24
N LEU A 46 10.82 7.98 -0.25
CA LEU A 46 11.22 7.23 -1.45
C LEU A 46 10.14 7.32 -2.53
N THR A 47 10.50 7.01 -3.77
CA THR A 47 9.52 6.83 -4.84
C THR A 47 8.55 5.69 -4.52
N SER A 48 7.35 5.69 -5.11
CA SER A 48 6.30 4.73 -4.78
C SER A 48 6.07 3.73 -5.94
N PRO A 49 6.66 2.53 -5.89
CA PRO A 49 6.57 1.58 -7.00
C PRO A 49 5.27 0.76 -7.01
N GLY A 50 4.60 0.61 -5.87
CA GLY A 50 3.37 -0.19 -5.76
C GLY A 50 3.56 -1.71 -5.87
N ASN A 51 4.77 -2.23 -5.67
CA ASN A 51 5.08 -3.65 -5.89
C ASN A 51 4.40 -4.60 -4.90
N CYS A 52 4.30 -4.23 -3.62
CA CYS A 52 3.84 -5.16 -2.57
C CYS A 52 2.32 -5.35 -2.51
N ARG A 53 1.52 -4.46 -3.13
CA ARG A 53 0.04 -4.49 -3.14
C ARG A 53 -0.67 -4.55 -1.79
N MET A 54 0.03 -4.43 -0.67
CA MET A 54 -0.60 -4.42 0.66
C MET A 54 -1.50 -3.18 0.89
N CYS A 55 -1.20 -2.07 0.20
CA CYS A 55 -1.94 -0.82 0.32
C CYS A 55 -3.20 -0.76 -0.57
N LEU A 56 -3.75 -1.91 -0.96
CA LEU A 56 -4.99 -1.94 -1.72
C LEU A 56 -6.14 -1.37 -0.88
N VAL A 57 -6.95 -0.53 -1.51
CA VAL A 57 -8.15 0.09 -0.95
C VAL A 57 -9.25 0.07 -2.00
N GLU A 58 -10.50 0.05 -1.56
CA GLU A 58 -11.64 0.25 -2.45
C GLU A 58 -11.83 1.75 -2.68
N MET A 59 -11.83 2.16 -3.94
CA MET A 59 -12.03 3.55 -4.34
C MET A 59 -13.35 3.69 -5.10
N GLY A 60 -14.04 4.79 -4.87
CA GLY A 60 -15.19 5.22 -5.64
C GLY A 60 -15.03 6.63 -6.18
N MET A 61 -15.78 6.93 -7.22
CA MET A 61 -15.87 8.24 -7.84
C MET A 61 -17.33 8.57 -8.12
N PRO A 62 -17.68 9.84 -8.35
CA PRO A 62 -19.02 10.19 -8.79
C PRO A 62 -19.36 9.47 -10.10
N PRO A 63 -20.58 8.91 -10.25
CA PRO A 63 -20.97 8.24 -11.46
C PRO A 63 -20.97 9.25 -12.62
N ARG A 64 -20.43 8.84 -13.77
CA ARG A 64 -20.59 9.60 -15.01
C ARG A 64 -21.94 9.23 -15.62
N PRO A 65 -22.86 10.19 -15.79
CA PRO A 65 -24.15 9.90 -16.40
C PRO A 65 -23.98 9.46 -17.86
N HIS A 66 -24.90 8.62 -18.35
CA HIS A 66 -24.93 8.28 -19.76
C HIS A 66 -25.36 9.49 -20.60
N PRO A 67 -25.02 9.54 -21.90
CA PRO A 67 -25.50 10.61 -22.78
C PRO A 67 -27.02 10.73 -22.73
N GLY A 68 -27.54 11.84 -22.20
CA GLY A 68 -28.98 12.11 -22.04
C GLY A 68 -29.54 11.92 -20.63
N GLU A 69 -28.74 11.46 -19.67
CA GLU A 69 -29.07 11.47 -18.24
C GLU A 69 -28.57 12.76 -17.58
N ASP A 70 -29.32 13.25 -16.59
CA ASP A 70 -28.92 14.41 -15.79
C ASP A 70 -27.73 14.06 -14.87
N ASN A 71 -26.92 15.07 -14.56
CA ASN A 71 -25.84 14.91 -13.59
C ASN A 71 -26.43 14.59 -12.21
N PRO A 72 -25.76 13.75 -11.39
CA PRO A 72 -26.19 13.47 -10.04
C PRO A 72 -26.28 14.78 -9.23
N GLU A 73 -27.38 14.94 -8.50
CA GLU A 73 -27.58 16.08 -7.61
C GLU A 73 -26.61 15.98 -6.42
N PRO A 74 -25.91 17.06 -6.07
CA PRO A 74 -25.08 17.09 -4.87
C PRO A 74 -25.93 17.15 -3.60
N ASP A 75 -25.40 16.58 -2.52
CA ASP A 75 -25.96 16.67 -1.17
C ASP A 75 -25.92 18.12 -0.64
N GLU A 76 -26.48 18.36 0.55
CA GLU A 76 -26.56 19.70 1.18
C GLU A 76 -25.18 20.39 1.33
N ASP A 77 -24.13 19.60 1.50
CA ASP A 77 -22.73 20.05 1.62
C ASP A 77 -22.00 20.17 0.27
N GLY A 78 -22.66 19.93 -0.86
CA GLY A 78 -22.07 20.00 -2.19
C GLY A 78 -21.36 18.72 -2.66
N HIS A 79 -21.44 17.64 -1.87
CA HIS A 79 -20.81 16.35 -2.19
C HIS A 79 -21.64 15.52 -3.17
N LEU A 80 -20.98 14.83 -4.09
CA LEU A 80 -21.64 13.93 -5.05
C LEU A 80 -21.73 12.49 -4.51
N PRO A 81 -22.77 11.73 -4.90
CA PRO A 81 -22.89 10.32 -4.53
C PRO A 81 -21.73 9.50 -5.12
N ILE A 82 -21.15 8.64 -4.30
CA ILE A 82 -19.98 7.84 -4.69
C ILE A 82 -20.42 6.49 -5.27
N SER A 83 -19.98 6.20 -6.49
CA SER A 83 -20.09 4.88 -7.11
C SER A 83 -18.78 4.11 -6.91
N TRP A 84 -18.86 2.98 -6.20
CA TRP A 84 -17.69 2.17 -5.83
C TRP A 84 -17.22 1.30 -7.00
N MET A 85 -15.90 1.26 -7.22
CA MET A 85 -15.31 0.48 -8.31
C MET A 85 -15.18 -1.00 -7.95
N PRO A 86 -15.39 -1.92 -8.90
CA PRO A 86 -15.32 -3.37 -8.66
C PRO A 86 -13.88 -3.90 -8.49
N ARG A 87 -12.86 -3.03 -8.63
CA ARG A 87 -11.45 -3.41 -8.49
C ARG A 87 -10.76 -2.49 -7.48
N PRO A 88 -9.96 -3.04 -6.56
CA PRO A 88 -9.21 -2.24 -5.61
C PRO A 88 -8.08 -1.49 -6.32
N VAL A 89 -7.64 -0.39 -5.73
CA VAL A 89 -6.57 0.46 -6.25
C VAL A 89 -5.45 0.59 -5.23
N ILE A 90 -4.23 0.85 -5.68
CA ILE A 90 -3.11 1.07 -4.78
C ILE A 90 -3.17 2.48 -4.18
N ALA A 91 -3.25 2.59 -2.85
CA ALA A 91 -3.27 3.88 -2.17
C ALA A 91 -1.91 4.61 -2.23
N CYS A 92 -0.80 3.87 -2.35
CA CYS A 92 0.54 4.44 -2.22
C CYS A 92 1.02 5.27 -3.43
N ALA A 93 0.43 5.10 -4.60
CA ALA A 93 0.86 5.77 -5.83
C ALA A 93 -0.23 6.68 -6.42
N ASN A 94 -1.51 6.35 -6.23
CA ASN A 94 -2.62 7.17 -6.69
C ASN A 94 -2.83 8.39 -5.80
N THR A 95 -3.20 9.51 -6.40
CA THR A 95 -3.53 10.76 -5.71
C THR A 95 -5.03 10.89 -5.52
N VAL A 96 -5.42 11.65 -4.50
CA VAL A 96 -6.82 12.00 -4.27
C VAL A 96 -7.37 12.91 -5.37
N ALA A 97 -8.69 12.86 -5.57
CA ALA A 97 -9.42 13.72 -6.49
C ALA A 97 -10.71 14.24 -5.83
N PRO A 98 -11.31 15.33 -6.35
CA PRO A 98 -12.56 15.86 -5.79
C PRO A 98 -13.69 14.83 -5.83
N ASN A 99 -14.47 14.76 -4.75
CA ASN A 99 -15.59 13.82 -4.57
C ASN A 99 -15.18 12.33 -4.66
N MET A 100 -13.91 12.02 -4.39
CA MET A 100 -13.44 10.64 -4.33
C MET A 100 -13.87 10.00 -3.00
N GLY A 101 -14.28 8.74 -3.05
CA GLY A 101 -14.46 7.90 -1.86
C GLY A 101 -13.35 6.87 -1.71
N ILE A 102 -12.91 6.64 -0.48
CA ILE A 102 -11.91 5.63 -0.12
C ILE A 102 -12.45 4.81 1.04
N ARG A 103 -12.52 3.49 0.87
CA ARG A 103 -12.83 2.54 1.94
C ARG A 103 -11.60 1.69 2.23
N THR A 104 -11.15 1.70 3.47
CA THR A 104 -9.98 0.94 3.91
C THR A 104 -10.35 -0.36 4.61
N ASN A 105 -11.62 -0.51 5.00
CA ASN A 105 -12.13 -1.64 5.79
C ASN A 105 -13.31 -2.39 5.13
N SER A 106 -13.51 -2.21 3.82
CA SER A 106 -14.52 -2.97 3.08
C SER A 106 -14.15 -4.44 2.88
N GLU A 107 -15.15 -5.26 2.57
CA GLU A 107 -14.95 -6.69 2.30
C GLU A 107 -13.92 -6.92 1.18
N LEU A 108 -14.08 -6.21 0.06
CA LEU A 108 -13.13 -6.25 -1.05
C LEU A 108 -11.69 -5.94 -0.60
N THR A 109 -11.53 -4.96 0.29
CA THR A 109 -10.21 -4.56 0.77
C THR A 109 -9.60 -5.62 1.68
N LYS A 110 -10.39 -6.22 2.58
CA LYS A 110 -9.96 -7.29 3.48
C LYS A 110 -9.53 -8.53 2.69
N ASP A 111 -10.38 -9.00 1.77
CA ASP A 111 -10.11 -10.16 0.91
C ASP A 111 -8.80 -9.97 0.12
N CYS A 112 -8.57 -8.77 -0.41
CA CYS A 112 -7.36 -8.47 -1.15
C CYS A 112 -6.11 -8.46 -0.26
N ARG A 113 -6.20 -7.95 0.97
CA ARG A 113 -5.07 -7.95 1.92
C ARG A 113 -4.73 -9.36 2.37
N GLU A 114 -5.73 -10.19 2.65
CA GLU A 114 -5.54 -11.61 2.97
C GLU A 114 -4.84 -12.35 1.84
N GLY A 115 -5.29 -12.16 0.59
CA GLY A 115 -4.65 -12.77 -0.58
C GLY A 115 -3.21 -12.28 -0.81
N VAL A 116 -2.94 -10.99 -0.59
CA VAL A 116 -1.56 -10.46 -0.64
C VAL A 116 -0.69 -11.09 0.45
N MET A 117 -1.19 -11.20 1.68
CA MET A 117 -0.45 -11.82 2.79
C MET A 117 -0.16 -13.30 2.52
N GLU A 118 -1.12 -14.04 1.99
CA GLU A 118 -0.91 -15.43 1.60
C GLU A 118 0.21 -15.56 0.55
N LEU A 119 0.20 -14.72 -0.48
CA LEU A 119 1.24 -14.72 -1.52
C LEU A 119 2.63 -14.35 -0.97
N LEU A 120 2.70 -13.38 -0.05
CA LEU A 120 3.95 -12.99 0.61
C LEU A 120 4.51 -14.13 1.47
N LEU A 121 3.64 -14.84 2.19
CA LEU A 121 4.04 -15.92 3.10
C LEU A 121 4.22 -17.27 2.41
N ALA A 122 3.71 -17.45 1.19
CA ALA A 122 3.82 -18.69 0.41
C ALA A 122 5.26 -19.18 0.34
N ASN A 123 6.21 -18.31 -0.02
CA ASN A 123 7.64 -18.64 -0.10
C ASN A 123 8.48 -18.12 1.08
N HIS A 124 7.92 -17.33 2.00
CA HIS A 124 8.66 -16.84 3.16
C HIS A 124 9.05 -18.00 4.11
N PRO A 125 10.28 -18.06 4.64
CA PRO A 125 10.75 -19.15 5.48
C PRO A 125 10.10 -19.12 6.87
N LEU A 126 10.05 -20.29 7.52
CA LEU A 126 9.58 -20.42 8.91
C LEU A 126 10.71 -20.12 9.91
N ASP A 127 11.39 -19.00 9.71
CA ASP A 127 12.61 -18.64 10.42
C ASP A 127 12.33 -17.68 11.60
N CYS A 128 11.06 -17.35 11.91
CA CYS A 128 10.72 -16.38 12.96
C CYS A 128 11.47 -16.60 14.30
N PRO A 129 11.65 -17.84 14.82
CA PRO A 129 12.37 -18.04 16.09
C PRO A 129 13.87 -17.68 16.06
N ILE A 130 14.47 -17.60 14.87
CA ILE A 130 15.89 -17.27 14.66
C ILE A 130 16.07 -15.97 13.86
N CYS A 131 14.96 -15.26 13.59
CA CYS A 131 14.97 -13.99 12.92
C CYS A 131 15.35 -12.91 13.93
N ASP A 132 16.27 -12.05 13.56
CA ASP A 132 16.71 -10.89 14.35
C ASP A 132 15.62 -9.82 14.46
N GLN A 133 14.73 -9.73 13.48
CA GLN A 133 13.56 -8.85 13.48
C GLN A 133 12.34 -9.46 14.20
N ALA A 134 12.45 -10.64 14.80
CA ALA A 134 11.32 -11.27 15.48
C ALA A 134 10.81 -10.41 16.64
N GLY A 135 9.50 -10.15 16.67
CA GLY A 135 8.87 -9.28 17.66
C GLY A 135 8.80 -7.79 17.29
N GLU A 136 9.48 -7.37 16.22
CA GLU A 136 9.39 -6.02 15.62
C GLU A 136 9.17 -6.08 14.10
N CYS A 137 8.84 -7.27 13.58
CA CYS A 137 8.65 -7.51 12.16
C CYS A 137 7.23 -7.14 11.72
N THR A 138 7.11 -6.06 10.95
CA THR A 138 5.83 -5.66 10.34
C THR A 138 5.15 -6.75 9.51
N LEU A 139 5.92 -7.66 8.88
CA LEU A 139 5.34 -8.82 8.17
C LEU A 139 4.64 -9.80 9.12
N GLN A 140 5.19 -9.96 10.33
CA GLN A 140 4.58 -10.77 11.37
C GLN A 140 3.32 -10.09 11.90
N GLU A 141 3.38 -8.80 12.21
CA GLU A 141 2.24 -8.01 12.70
C GLU A 141 1.06 -8.06 11.72
N PHE A 142 1.29 -7.70 10.45
CA PHE A 142 0.24 -7.73 9.43
C PHE A 142 -0.25 -9.15 9.10
N SER A 143 0.56 -10.20 9.34
CA SER A 143 0.05 -11.57 9.22
C SER A 143 -0.99 -11.92 10.28
N VAL A 144 -0.88 -11.31 11.47
CA VAL A 144 -1.85 -11.49 12.56
C VAL A 144 -3.09 -10.62 12.32
N GLU A 145 -2.89 -9.40 11.82
CA GLU A 145 -3.98 -8.42 11.62
C GLU A 145 -4.80 -8.63 10.34
N HIS A 146 -4.14 -9.08 9.27
CA HIS A 146 -4.70 -9.13 7.91
C HIS A 146 -4.43 -10.45 7.20
N GLY A 147 -3.77 -11.41 7.84
CA GLY A 147 -3.52 -12.73 7.27
C GLY A 147 -4.56 -13.75 7.69
N GLN A 148 -4.61 -14.85 6.94
CA GLN A 148 -5.36 -16.03 7.33
C GLN A 148 -4.50 -16.86 8.30
N GLY A 149 -5.12 -17.39 9.36
CA GLY A 149 -4.40 -18.16 10.38
C GLY A 149 -3.83 -19.50 9.89
N GLU A 150 -4.20 -19.93 8.69
CA GLU A 150 -3.71 -21.16 8.05
C GLU A 150 -3.16 -20.86 6.66
N SER A 151 -2.15 -21.62 6.24
CA SER A 151 -1.56 -21.54 4.90
C SER A 151 -2.12 -22.63 4.00
N HIS A 152 -2.66 -22.26 2.83
CA HIS A 152 -3.01 -23.23 1.79
C HIS A 152 -1.82 -23.73 0.97
N PHE A 153 -0.67 -23.03 1.04
CA PHE A 153 0.54 -23.45 0.33
C PHE A 153 1.14 -24.72 0.96
N ARG A 154 1.14 -25.82 0.20
CA ARG A 154 1.67 -27.15 0.62
C ARG A 154 2.92 -27.60 -0.12
N GLU A 155 3.41 -26.78 -1.05
CA GLU A 155 4.57 -27.10 -1.89
C GLU A 155 5.90 -26.80 -1.20
N GLN A 156 7.00 -27.20 -1.85
CA GLN A 156 8.32 -26.79 -1.39
C GLN A 156 8.54 -25.30 -1.62
N LYS A 157 8.85 -24.59 -0.54
CA LYS A 157 9.23 -23.16 -0.60
C LYS A 157 10.52 -23.00 -1.39
N VAL A 158 10.57 -21.98 -2.23
CA VAL A 158 11.77 -21.61 -3.00
C VAL A 158 12.91 -21.31 -2.04
N LYS A 159 14.04 -21.97 -2.25
CA LYS A 159 15.27 -21.76 -1.50
C LYS A 159 16.13 -20.71 -2.17
N LYS A 160 16.70 -19.81 -1.36
CA LYS A 160 17.57 -18.72 -1.80
C LYS A 160 18.79 -18.62 -0.87
N PRO A 161 19.86 -17.93 -1.29
CA PRO A 161 21.01 -17.73 -0.42
C PRO A 161 20.63 -17.04 0.90
N LYS A 162 21.02 -17.66 2.02
CA LYS A 162 20.88 -17.08 3.36
C LYS A 162 22.23 -16.53 3.82
N ASN A 163 22.20 -15.48 4.65
CA ASN A 163 23.38 -14.91 5.29
C ASN A 163 24.48 -14.48 4.29
N VAL A 164 24.06 -13.90 3.17
CA VAL A 164 24.94 -13.31 2.16
C VAL A 164 25.61 -12.08 2.76
N ASP A 165 26.93 -12.03 2.67
CA ASP A 165 27.71 -10.87 3.09
C ASP A 165 27.66 -9.80 1.99
N VAL A 166 26.98 -8.69 2.25
CA VAL A 166 26.92 -7.54 1.33
C VAL A 166 27.74 -6.35 1.85
N GLY A 167 28.55 -6.57 2.89
CA GLY A 167 29.42 -5.57 3.49
C GLY A 167 29.58 -5.76 4.99
N PRO A 168 30.46 -4.96 5.64
CA PRO A 168 30.86 -5.18 7.03
C PRO A 168 29.76 -4.98 8.08
N ARG A 169 28.56 -4.52 7.67
CA ARG A 169 27.45 -4.16 8.57
C ARG A 169 26.13 -4.80 8.23
N ILE A 170 25.98 -5.36 7.03
CA ILE A 170 24.69 -5.83 6.51
C ILE A 170 24.85 -7.27 6.05
N ARG A 171 24.02 -8.15 6.62
CA ARG A 171 23.87 -9.52 6.16
C ARG A 171 22.52 -9.64 5.48
N LEU A 172 22.51 -10.14 4.26
CA LEU A 172 21.30 -10.28 3.46
C LEU A 172 20.81 -11.73 3.53
N ASP A 173 19.53 -11.91 3.85
CA ASP A 173 18.85 -13.19 3.73
C ASP A 173 17.77 -13.07 2.64
N ASP A 174 18.05 -13.67 1.49
CA ASP A 174 17.16 -13.57 0.33
C ASP A 174 15.88 -14.39 0.49
N GLU A 175 15.85 -15.40 1.37
CA GLU A 175 14.61 -16.14 1.67
C GLU A 175 13.64 -15.28 2.46
N ARG A 176 14.13 -14.44 3.37
CA ARG A 176 13.29 -13.53 4.17
C ARG A 176 12.79 -12.32 3.36
N CYS A 177 13.51 -11.94 2.29
CA CYS A 177 13.17 -10.79 1.47
C CYS A 177 11.84 -10.98 0.72
N ILE A 178 10.88 -10.07 0.97
CA ILE A 178 9.59 -10.02 0.27
C ILE A 178 9.62 -9.21 -1.04
N MET A 179 10.81 -8.92 -1.56
CA MET A 179 10.99 -8.22 -2.85
C MET A 179 10.29 -6.84 -2.93
N CYS A 180 10.18 -6.12 -1.81
CA CYS A 180 9.50 -4.83 -1.74
C CYS A 180 10.28 -3.68 -2.42
N SER A 181 11.52 -3.92 -2.87
CA SER A 181 12.45 -2.97 -3.51
C SER A 181 12.83 -1.74 -2.67
N ARG A 182 12.55 -1.73 -1.36
CA ARG A 182 12.85 -0.56 -0.50
C ARG A 182 14.35 -0.33 -0.36
N CYS A 183 15.15 -1.38 -0.17
CA CYS A 183 16.61 -1.29 -0.10
C CYS A 183 17.23 -0.78 -1.40
N VAL A 184 16.81 -1.33 -2.55
CA VAL A 184 17.26 -0.90 -3.90
C VAL A 184 17.02 0.58 -4.14
N ARG A 185 15.79 1.06 -3.86
CA ARG A 185 15.46 2.49 -4.00
C ARG A 185 16.19 3.37 -3.01
N PHE A 186 16.41 2.89 -1.79
CA PHE A 186 17.18 3.65 -0.82
C PHE A 186 18.62 3.85 -1.27
N THR A 187 19.27 2.79 -1.79
CA THR A 187 20.65 2.88 -2.29
C THR A 187 20.76 3.79 -3.51
N ASP A 188 19.76 3.79 -4.39
CA ASP A 188 19.73 4.64 -5.60
C ASP A 188 19.35 6.10 -5.29
N GLU A 189 18.26 6.34 -4.56
CA GLU A 189 17.67 7.68 -4.42
C GLU A 189 18.25 8.50 -3.26
N ILE A 190 18.70 7.84 -2.18
CA ILE A 190 19.12 8.52 -0.93
C ILE A 190 20.60 8.36 -0.67
N ALA A 191 21.14 7.14 -0.81
CA ALA A 191 22.57 6.91 -0.65
C ALA A 191 23.37 7.35 -1.88
N ASP A 192 22.72 7.50 -3.04
CA ASP A 192 23.32 7.86 -4.33
C ASP A 192 24.44 6.87 -4.75
N ASP A 193 24.24 5.59 -4.45
CA ASP A 193 25.16 4.48 -4.74
C ASP A 193 24.36 3.20 -5.09
N PRO A 194 23.95 3.02 -6.37
CA PRO A 194 22.99 2.00 -6.79
C PRO A 194 23.62 0.60 -6.91
N VAL A 195 24.06 0.04 -5.78
CA VAL A 195 24.74 -1.26 -5.71
C VAL A 195 23.81 -2.46 -5.55
N LEU A 196 22.54 -2.23 -5.19
CA LEU A 196 21.52 -3.27 -5.06
C LEU A 196 20.55 -3.24 -6.24
N GLY A 197 20.11 -4.41 -6.69
CA GLY A 197 19.15 -4.53 -7.79
C GLY A 197 18.49 -5.90 -7.84
N PHE A 198 17.52 -6.07 -8.74
CA PHE A 198 16.94 -7.37 -9.05
C PHE A 198 17.65 -7.98 -10.25
N THR A 199 18.24 -9.16 -10.06
CA THR A 199 18.85 -9.99 -11.11
C THR A 199 18.01 -11.25 -11.32
N ASP A 200 18.06 -11.82 -12.52
CA ASP A 200 17.43 -13.11 -12.88
C ASP A 200 15.91 -13.20 -12.57
N ARG A 201 15.09 -12.64 -13.47
CA ARG A 201 13.63 -12.70 -13.42
C ARG A 201 13.06 -14.03 -13.91
#